data_AF-A0A7Y0NRT0-F1
#
_entry.id   AF-A0A7Y0NRT0-F1
#
_cell.length_a   1.000
_cell.length_b   1.000
_cell.length_c   1.000
_cell.angle_alpha   90.00
_cell.angle_beta   90.00
_cell.angle_gamma   90.00
#
_symmetry.space_group_name_H-M   'P 1'
#
loop_
_entity.id
_entity.type
_entity.pdbx_description
1 polymer ?
#
loop_
_entity_poly.entity_id
_entity_poly.type
_entity_poly.pdbx_seq_one_letter_code
_entity_poly.pdbx_strand_id
1 'polypeptide(L)'
;MKAKVYSNKQLIGTTDLKIGDESMGCVFGAFNANDSYFKDIQKSVWEIYSTNELDYKKWNSLNFIVQLDNGYFLSPKGGFTIEDLPDFPNEPKRIDIAGLEECIIEAFFLQETARPFIEEPWETITIEQKITFEDELNKEIGLANTSFFDIFKSNKAKHILADFKFSALCKYGSSDDILFGIEKQGFDKQLAVIHLTWKGKPELENFPKIIFYKDLDEFKYLRMYPDKVEWEY
;
A
#
# COMPACT_ATOMS: atom_id res chain seq x y z
N MET A 1 6.15 -13.50 -9.18
CA MET A 1 6.30 -12.07 -9.48
C MET A 1 7.32 -11.50 -8.53
N LYS A 2 8.37 -10.87 -9.07
CA LYS A 2 9.43 -10.31 -8.23
C LYS A 2 8.90 -9.12 -7.46
N ALA A 3 9.33 -8.99 -6.21
CA ALA A 3 8.94 -7.89 -5.35
C ALA A 3 10.08 -7.45 -4.43
N LYS A 4 10.05 -6.16 -4.10
CA LYS A 4 10.87 -5.55 -3.05
C LYS A 4 10.03 -5.46 -1.78
N VAL A 5 10.65 -5.78 -0.65
CA VAL A 5 10.02 -5.73 0.67
C VAL A 5 10.70 -4.65 1.49
N TYR A 6 9.90 -3.75 2.02
CA TYR A 6 10.33 -2.60 2.80
C TYR A 6 9.77 -2.69 4.22
N SER A 7 10.51 -2.14 5.17
CA SER A 7 9.97 -1.69 6.46
C SER A 7 10.06 -0.19 6.47
N ASN A 8 8.92 0.50 6.55
CA ASN A 8 8.83 1.93 6.29
C ASN A 8 9.46 2.28 4.92
N LYS A 9 10.58 3.03 4.92
CA LYS A 9 11.33 3.40 3.70
C LYS A 9 12.51 2.47 3.40
N GLN A 10 12.92 1.65 4.37
CA GLN A 10 14.14 0.85 4.27
C GLN A 10 13.86 -0.44 3.52
N LEU A 11 14.61 -0.71 2.44
CA LEU A 11 14.57 -2.00 1.76
C LEU A 11 15.17 -3.06 2.68
N ILE A 12 14.39 -4.08 3.04
CA ILE A 12 14.80 -5.15 3.96
C ILE A 12 15.03 -6.49 3.26
N GLY A 13 14.55 -6.61 2.02
CA GLY A 13 14.79 -7.81 1.23
C GLY A 13 14.02 -7.82 -0.08
N THR A 14 14.07 -8.96 -0.74
CA THR A 14 13.35 -9.22 -1.99
C THR A 14 12.73 -10.60 -1.95
N THR A 15 11.72 -10.82 -2.79
CA THR A 15 11.06 -12.10 -2.91
C THR A 15 10.56 -12.32 -4.33
N ASP A 16 10.32 -13.58 -4.70
CA ASP A 16 9.55 -13.94 -5.89
C ASP A 16 8.25 -14.59 -5.42
N LEU A 17 7.17 -13.80 -5.47
CA LEU A 17 5.87 -14.15 -4.95
C LEU A 17 5.13 -15.09 -5.91
N LYS A 18 4.47 -16.09 -5.35
CA LYS A 18 3.62 -17.06 -6.06
C LYS A 18 2.27 -17.15 -5.35
N ILE A 19 1.25 -17.54 -6.09
CA ILE A 19 -0.08 -17.81 -5.52
C ILE A 19 0.03 -19.02 -4.59
N GLY A 20 -0.49 -18.87 -3.37
CA GLY A 20 -0.65 -19.95 -2.40
C GLY A 20 -2.10 -20.41 -2.26
N ASP A 21 -3.00 -19.47 -2.00
CA ASP A 21 -4.44 -19.71 -1.98
C ASP A 21 -5.13 -18.57 -2.72
N GLU A 22 -5.54 -18.85 -3.96
CA GLU A 22 -6.19 -17.89 -4.85
C GLU A 22 -7.49 -17.36 -4.25
N SER A 23 -8.31 -18.25 -3.66
CA SER A 23 -9.64 -17.91 -3.14
C SER A 23 -9.58 -16.97 -1.94
N MET A 24 -8.45 -16.97 -1.22
CA MET A 24 -8.19 -16.11 -0.06
C MET A 24 -7.25 -14.94 -0.39
N GLY A 25 -6.86 -14.78 -1.66
CA GLY A 25 -5.92 -13.74 -2.09
C GLY A 25 -4.54 -13.87 -1.45
N CYS A 26 -4.09 -15.09 -1.19
CA CYS A 26 -2.83 -15.37 -0.51
C CYS A 26 -1.69 -15.60 -1.51
N VAL A 27 -0.62 -14.82 -1.38
CA VAL A 27 0.64 -15.01 -2.11
C VAL A 27 1.80 -15.14 -1.14
N PHE A 28 2.82 -15.91 -1.52
CA PHE A 28 3.98 -16.17 -0.67
C PHE A 28 5.25 -16.36 -1.50
N GLY A 29 6.40 -16.24 -0.85
CA GLY A 29 7.68 -16.50 -1.51
C GLY A 29 8.83 -16.61 -0.53
N ALA A 30 9.95 -17.15 -1.03
CA ALA A 30 11.20 -17.11 -0.29
C ALA A 30 11.60 -15.65 -0.02
N PHE A 31 11.90 -15.32 1.23
CA PHE A 31 12.30 -13.99 1.64
C PHE A 31 13.82 -13.89 1.66
N ASN A 32 14.38 -13.25 0.63
CA ASN A 32 15.80 -12.98 0.53
C ASN A 32 16.12 -11.69 1.30
N ALA A 33 16.31 -11.85 2.61
CA ALA A 33 16.68 -10.78 3.53
C ALA A 33 18.05 -10.15 3.19
N ASN A 34 18.20 -8.86 3.44
CA ASN A 34 19.47 -8.14 3.33
C ASN A 34 19.98 -7.70 4.72
N ASP A 35 21.13 -7.02 4.76
CA ASP A 35 21.75 -6.56 6.01
C ASP A 35 20.83 -5.69 6.87
N SER A 36 19.94 -4.90 6.25
CA SER A 36 18.98 -4.05 6.98
C SER A 36 17.97 -4.88 7.77
N TYR A 37 17.51 -6.00 7.20
CA TYR A 37 16.62 -6.92 7.92
C TYR A 37 17.29 -7.48 9.17
N PHE A 38 18.50 -8.01 9.04
CA PHE A 38 19.21 -8.63 10.16
C PHE A 38 19.55 -7.61 11.25
N LYS A 39 19.91 -6.39 10.84
CA LYS A 39 20.30 -5.32 11.76
C LYS A 39 19.11 -4.73 12.53
N ASP A 40 18.01 -4.45 11.84
CA ASP A 40 16.96 -3.56 12.35
C ASP A 40 15.61 -4.28 12.59
N ILE A 41 15.34 -5.41 11.93
CA ILE A 41 14.01 -6.05 11.88
C ILE A 41 13.95 -7.41 12.56
N GLN A 42 14.92 -8.30 12.29
CA GLN A 42 14.86 -9.72 12.67
C GLN A 42 14.55 -9.94 14.15
N LYS A 43 15.21 -9.17 15.03
CA LYS A 43 14.97 -9.27 16.48
C LYS A 43 13.51 -9.02 16.84
N SER A 44 12.85 -8.05 16.20
CA SER A 44 11.43 -7.78 16.42
C SER A 44 10.54 -8.90 15.93
N VAL A 45 10.88 -9.51 14.78
CA VAL A 45 10.16 -10.68 14.24
C VAL A 45 10.27 -11.86 15.21
N TRP A 46 11.48 -12.19 15.67
CA TRP A 46 11.71 -13.26 16.64
C TRP A 46 11.01 -13.01 17.98
N GLU A 47 11.07 -11.79 18.50
CA GLU A 47 10.40 -11.44 19.75
C GLU A 47 8.88 -11.64 19.64
N ILE A 48 8.28 -11.34 18.49
CA ILE A 48 6.84 -11.52 18.26
C ILE A 48 6.45 -13.00 18.18
N TYR A 49 7.29 -13.86 17.62
CA TYR A 49 7.05 -15.31 17.61
C TYR A 49 7.38 -16.00 18.94
N SER A 50 8.18 -15.36 19.81
CA SER A 50 8.54 -15.92 21.11
C SER A 50 7.44 -15.82 22.18
N THR A 51 6.38 -15.03 21.92
CA THR A 51 5.25 -14.83 22.84
C THR A 51 4.03 -15.62 22.40
N ASN A 52 3.28 -16.17 23.37
CA ASN A 52 2.00 -16.86 23.08
C ASN A 52 0.89 -15.91 22.59
N GLU A 53 1.07 -14.60 22.75
CA GLU A 53 0.18 -13.57 22.24
C GLU A 53 0.96 -12.68 21.26
N LEU A 54 0.42 -12.53 20.05
CA LEU A 54 0.98 -11.64 19.03
C LEU A 54 0.77 -10.18 19.44
N ASP A 55 1.86 -9.43 19.63
CA ASP A 55 1.80 -7.98 19.78
C ASP A 55 1.55 -7.31 18.42
N TYR A 56 0.28 -7.21 18.04
CA TYR A 56 -0.13 -6.57 16.79
C TYR A 56 0.28 -5.11 16.69
N LYS A 57 0.39 -4.38 17.81
CA LYS A 57 0.82 -2.98 17.77
C LYS A 57 2.29 -2.90 17.37
N LYS A 58 3.13 -3.76 17.94
CA LYS A 58 4.53 -3.87 17.56
C LYS A 58 4.69 -4.36 16.12
N TRP A 59 3.94 -5.38 15.69
CA TRP A 59 3.96 -5.86 14.31
C TRP A 59 3.60 -4.74 13.32
N ASN A 60 2.49 -4.04 13.57
CA ASN A 60 2.04 -2.94 12.71
C ASN A 60 3.02 -1.76 12.71
N SER A 61 3.78 -1.54 13.79
CA SER A 61 4.81 -0.49 13.84
C SER A 61 6.00 -0.75 12.91
N LEU A 62 6.22 -2.01 12.48
CA LEU A 62 7.25 -2.35 11.50
C LEU A 62 6.87 -1.88 10.09
N ASN A 63 5.59 -1.59 9.85
CA ASN A 63 5.07 -1.01 8.61
C ASN A 63 5.66 -1.66 7.35
N PHE A 64 5.38 -2.96 7.20
CA PHE A 64 5.84 -3.70 6.03
C PHE A 64 5.11 -3.25 4.77
N ILE A 65 5.87 -3.00 3.72
CA ILE A 65 5.35 -2.55 2.42
C ILE A 65 6.00 -3.41 1.33
N VAL A 66 5.20 -3.91 0.40
CA VAL A 66 5.69 -4.73 -0.71
C VAL A 66 5.38 -4.04 -2.04
N GLN A 67 6.42 -3.82 -2.83
CA GLN A 67 6.31 -3.27 -4.18
C GLN A 67 6.67 -4.33 -5.21
N LEU A 68 5.75 -4.61 -6.12
CA LEU A 68 5.95 -5.50 -7.26
C LEU A 68 6.91 -4.88 -8.29
N ASP A 69 7.55 -5.70 -9.12
CA ASP A 69 8.50 -5.25 -10.15
C ASP A 69 7.88 -4.33 -11.21
N ASN A 70 6.57 -4.44 -11.45
CA ASN A 70 5.79 -3.53 -12.30
C ASN A 70 5.42 -2.19 -11.62
N GLY A 71 5.91 -1.96 -10.38
CA GLY A 71 5.73 -0.73 -9.62
C GLY A 71 4.51 -0.69 -8.69
N TYR A 72 3.62 -1.69 -8.76
CA TYR A 72 2.41 -1.74 -7.93
C TYR A 72 2.73 -2.00 -6.45
N PHE A 73 2.09 -1.26 -5.54
CA PHE A 73 2.18 -1.51 -4.10
C PHE A 73 1.04 -2.40 -3.61
N LEU A 74 1.37 -3.52 -3.01
CA LEU A 74 0.37 -4.42 -2.43
C LEU A 74 -0.27 -3.80 -1.18
N SER A 75 -1.59 -3.94 -1.06
CA SER A 75 -2.38 -3.48 0.09
C SER A 75 -3.26 -4.62 0.64
N PRO A 76 -2.66 -5.66 1.23
CA PRO A 76 -3.38 -6.84 1.72
C PRO A 76 -4.28 -6.53 2.92
N LYS A 77 -5.49 -7.12 2.95
CA LYS A 77 -6.41 -7.03 4.10
C LYS A 77 -5.93 -7.86 5.30
N GLY A 78 -5.36 -9.04 5.05
CA GLY A 78 -4.82 -9.94 6.06
C GLY A 78 -3.42 -9.57 6.54
N GLY A 79 -2.74 -8.66 5.81
CA GLY A 79 -1.41 -8.17 6.15
C GLY A 79 -0.27 -9.03 5.63
N PHE A 80 0.88 -8.91 6.30
CA PHE A 80 2.13 -9.56 5.97
C PHE A 80 2.62 -10.39 7.16
N THR A 81 3.26 -11.53 6.92
CA THR A 81 4.04 -12.28 7.92
C THR A 81 5.40 -12.66 7.34
N ILE A 82 6.42 -12.72 8.18
CA ILE A 82 7.76 -13.19 7.80
C ILE A 82 8.08 -14.39 8.70
N GLU A 83 8.10 -15.59 8.14
CA GLU A 83 8.54 -16.78 8.85
C GLU A 83 10.07 -16.74 8.99
N ASP A 84 10.50 -16.40 10.19
CA ASP A 84 11.89 -16.43 10.63
C ASP A 84 11.92 -16.82 12.11
N LEU A 85 12.51 -17.97 12.43
CA LEU A 85 12.50 -18.53 13.77
C LEU A 85 13.91 -18.53 14.37
N PRO A 86 14.08 -18.09 15.64
CA PRO A 86 15.39 -18.02 16.29
C PRO A 86 16.03 -19.40 16.47
N ASP A 87 15.22 -20.45 16.61
CA ASP A 87 15.68 -21.84 16.75
C ASP A 87 16.23 -22.41 15.44
N PHE A 88 15.87 -21.79 14.31
CA PHE A 88 16.21 -22.24 12.96
C PHE A 88 16.82 -21.10 12.12
N PRO A 89 17.92 -20.47 12.58
CA PRO A 89 18.42 -19.23 11.97
C PRO A 89 18.93 -19.41 10.52
N ASN A 90 19.29 -20.65 10.16
CA ASN A 90 19.81 -21.03 8.85
C ASN A 90 18.72 -21.53 7.89
N GLU A 91 17.49 -21.72 8.35
CA GLU A 91 16.40 -22.13 7.45
C GLU A 91 16.02 -20.99 6.49
N PRO A 92 15.56 -21.33 5.28
CA PRO A 92 15.01 -20.34 4.35
C PRO A 92 13.86 -19.58 5.01
N LYS A 93 13.96 -18.25 4.97
CA LYS A 93 12.89 -17.37 5.46
C LYS A 93 11.82 -17.27 4.39
N ARG A 94 10.57 -17.07 4.81
CA ARG A 94 9.43 -16.92 3.92
C ARG A 94 8.68 -15.66 4.26
N ILE A 95 8.11 -15.01 3.26
CA ILE A 95 7.12 -13.96 3.44
C ILE A 95 5.78 -14.45 2.90
N ASP A 96 4.73 -14.20 3.68
CA ASP A 96 3.34 -14.48 3.30
C ASP A 96 2.55 -13.18 3.32
N ILE A 97 1.64 -13.06 2.36
CA ILE A 97 0.83 -11.88 2.11
C ILE A 97 -0.60 -12.38 1.92
N ALA A 98 -1.52 -11.98 2.78
CA ALA A 98 -2.86 -12.55 2.82
C ALA A 98 -3.96 -11.51 2.53
N GLY A 99 -4.98 -11.91 1.77
CA GLY A 99 -6.13 -11.05 1.49
C GLY A 99 -5.84 -9.94 0.48
N LEU A 100 -5.13 -10.25 -0.60
CA LEU A 100 -5.14 -9.43 -1.81
C LEU A 100 -6.51 -9.51 -2.50
N GLU A 101 -6.92 -8.45 -3.17
CA GLU A 101 -8.13 -8.48 -3.99
C GLU A 101 -7.95 -9.41 -5.19
N GLU A 102 -9.01 -10.11 -5.57
CA GLU A 102 -9.03 -11.07 -6.69
C GLU A 102 -8.51 -10.44 -8.00
N CYS A 103 -8.95 -9.21 -8.30
CA CYS A 103 -8.52 -8.48 -9.50
C CYS A 103 -7.01 -8.24 -9.55
N ILE A 104 -6.33 -8.17 -8.39
CA ILE A 104 -4.86 -8.02 -8.32
C ILE A 104 -4.17 -9.35 -8.59
N ILE A 105 -4.73 -10.46 -8.09
CA ILE A 105 -4.26 -11.82 -8.38
C ILE A 105 -4.37 -12.09 -9.89
N GLU A 106 -5.54 -11.83 -10.47
CA GLU A 106 -5.82 -12.02 -11.90
C GLU A 106 -4.93 -11.14 -12.78
N ALA A 107 -4.73 -9.87 -12.42
CA ALA A 107 -3.99 -8.93 -13.24
C ALA A 107 -2.48 -9.17 -13.22
N PHE A 108 -1.90 -9.60 -12.10
CA PHE A 108 -0.44 -9.60 -11.91
C PHE A 108 0.18 -10.97 -11.64
N PHE A 109 -0.59 -11.95 -11.17
CA PHE A 109 -0.05 -13.27 -10.80
C PHE A 109 -0.50 -14.39 -11.73
N LEU A 110 -1.71 -14.30 -12.32
CA LEU A 110 -2.24 -15.31 -13.25
C LEU A 110 -1.92 -15.05 -14.73
N GLN A 111 -1.47 -13.85 -15.09
CA GLN A 111 -1.09 -13.55 -16.47
C GLN A 111 0.24 -14.23 -16.84
N GLU A 112 0.29 -14.89 -18.00
CA GLU A 112 1.54 -15.46 -18.54
C GLU A 112 2.59 -14.37 -18.87
N THR A 113 2.12 -13.19 -19.25
CA THR A 113 2.96 -12.03 -19.57
C THR A 113 2.77 -10.93 -18.55
N ALA A 114 3.86 -10.41 -18.00
CA ALA A 114 3.84 -9.23 -17.14
C ALA A 114 3.24 -8.04 -17.91
N ARG A 115 2.01 -7.66 -17.57
CA ARG A 115 1.39 -6.45 -18.10
C ARG A 115 1.87 -5.25 -17.28
N PRO A 116 2.12 -4.10 -17.91
CA PRO A 116 2.39 -2.89 -17.16
C PRO A 116 1.18 -2.56 -16.27
N PHE A 117 1.45 -2.14 -15.04
CA PHE A 117 0.41 -1.67 -14.12
C PHE A 117 -0.27 -0.41 -14.67
N ILE A 118 0.53 0.49 -15.25
CA ILE A 118 0.14 1.82 -15.73
C ILE A 118 0.70 2.09 -17.13
N GLU A 119 0.15 3.10 -17.78
CA GLU A 119 0.64 3.63 -19.05
C GLU A 119 0.87 5.15 -18.94
N GLU A 120 1.77 5.70 -19.74
CA GLU A 120 1.97 7.15 -19.79
C GLU A 120 0.65 7.87 -20.07
N PRO A 121 0.42 9.04 -19.44
CA PRO A 121 1.37 9.82 -18.62
C PRO A 121 1.36 9.46 -17.12
N TRP A 122 0.77 8.33 -16.73
CA TRP A 122 0.84 7.85 -15.35
C TRP A 122 2.21 7.23 -15.06
N GLU A 123 2.76 7.51 -13.88
CA GLU A 123 4.11 7.10 -13.47
C GLU A 123 4.09 6.25 -12.19
N THR A 124 4.98 5.25 -12.14
CA THR A 124 5.19 4.44 -10.94
C THR A 124 5.86 5.31 -9.88
N ILE A 125 5.54 5.09 -8.62
CA ILE A 125 6.08 5.89 -7.52
C ILE A 125 7.12 5.09 -6.73
N THR A 126 8.08 5.78 -6.12
CA THR A 126 9.02 5.17 -5.16
C THR A 126 8.37 5.02 -3.78
N ILE A 127 9.03 4.28 -2.88
CA ILE A 127 8.58 4.13 -1.49
C ILE A 127 8.57 5.47 -0.74
N GLU A 128 9.52 6.36 -1.04
CA GLU A 128 9.57 7.71 -0.48
C GLU A 128 8.36 8.53 -0.94
N GLN A 129 8.05 8.50 -2.23
CA GLN A 129 6.89 9.20 -2.79
C GLN A 129 5.58 8.67 -2.22
N LYS A 130 5.43 7.34 -2.14
CA LYS A 130 4.26 6.70 -1.52
C LYS A 130 3.97 7.25 -0.13
N ILE A 131 4.98 7.21 0.75
CA ILE A 131 4.83 7.69 2.13
C ILE A 131 4.56 9.19 2.15
N THR A 132 5.25 9.97 1.31
CA THR A 132 5.01 11.42 1.24
C THR A 132 3.57 11.75 0.83
N PHE A 133 2.99 11.05 -0.16
CA PHE A 133 1.62 11.28 -0.60
C PHE A 133 0.59 10.86 0.46
N GLU A 134 0.81 9.73 1.13
CA GLU A 134 -0.06 9.28 2.22
C GLU A 134 0.00 10.22 3.44
N ASP A 135 1.19 10.68 3.81
CA ASP A 135 1.38 11.67 4.87
C ASP A 135 0.71 13.00 4.52
N GLU A 136 0.84 13.47 3.27
CA GLU A 136 0.20 14.72 2.85
C GLU A 136 -1.32 14.59 2.82
N LEU A 137 -1.86 13.48 2.29
CA LEU A 137 -3.30 13.22 2.34
C LEU A 137 -3.80 13.25 3.78
N ASN A 138 -3.12 12.57 4.70
CA ASN A 138 -3.46 12.56 6.13
C ASN A 138 -3.45 13.96 6.75
N LYS A 139 -2.54 14.86 6.33
CA LYS A 139 -2.54 16.26 6.79
C LYS A 139 -3.75 17.02 6.25
N GLU A 140 -4.03 16.89 4.96
CA GLU A 140 -5.12 17.59 4.28
C GLU A 140 -6.49 17.21 4.82
N ILE A 141 -6.70 15.93 5.16
CA ILE A 141 -7.96 15.47 5.76
C ILE A 141 -7.99 15.63 7.29
N GLY A 142 -6.95 16.21 7.88
CA GLY A 142 -6.88 16.57 9.30
C GLY A 142 -6.59 15.42 10.27
N LEU A 143 -6.06 14.30 9.78
CA LEU A 143 -5.67 13.14 10.60
C LEU A 143 -4.24 13.23 11.15
N ALA A 144 -3.36 14.04 10.56
CA ALA A 144 -1.94 14.10 10.92
C ALA A 144 -1.62 14.66 12.32
N ASN A 145 -2.61 15.10 13.10
CA ASN A 145 -2.41 15.83 14.36
C ASN A 145 -3.24 15.35 15.57
N THR A 146 -3.80 14.13 15.57
CA THR A 146 -4.50 13.65 16.77
C THR A 146 -3.50 13.24 17.86
N SER A 147 -3.02 14.21 18.63
CA SER A 147 -2.48 13.95 19.96
C SER A 147 -3.58 13.35 20.84
N PHE A 148 -3.24 12.44 21.76
CA PHE A 148 -4.20 11.81 22.70
C PHE A 148 -5.07 12.81 23.49
N PHE A 149 -4.67 14.09 23.56
CA PHE A 149 -5.42 15.17 24.19
C PHE A 149 -6.48 15.86 23.30
N ASP A 150 -6.48 15.65 21.98
CA ASP A 150 -7.46 16.26 21.05
C ASP A 150 -8.79 15.49 20.98
N ILE A 151 -8.88 14.33 21.63
CA ILE A 151 -10.11 13.52 21.74
C ILE A 151 -11.26 14.32 22.40
N PHE A 152 -10.94 15.35 23.18
CA PHE A 152 -11.94 16.20 23.86
C PHE A 152 -12.31 17.48 23.11
N LYS A 153 -11.72 17.77 21.93
CA LYS A 153 -11.94 19.03 21.20
C LYS A 153 -11.98 18.84 19.69
N SER A 154 -13.05 18.25 19.15
CA SER A 154 -13.34 18.45 17.72
C SER A 154 -14.74 18.00 17.36
N ASN A 155 -15.67 18.95 17.38
CA ASN A 155 -16.89 18.94 16.58
C ASN A 155 -16.57 19.38 15.13
N LYS A 156 -15.41 18.98 14.58
CA LYS A 156 -15.10 19.21 13.17
C LYS A 156 -15.87 18.19 12.35
N ALA A 157 -16.58 18.65 11.34
CA ALA A 157 -17.18 17.77 10.35
C ALA A 157 -16.09 16.81 9.84
N LYS A 158 -16.33 15.50 9.99
CA LYS A 158 -15.41 14.49 9.51
C LYS A 158 -15.34 14.61 7.99
N HIS A 159 -14.15 14.83 7.45
CA HIS A 159 -13.91 14.79 6.01
C HIS A 159 -14.40 13.43 5.44
N ILE A 160 -14.89 13.39 4.19
CA ILE A 160 -15.45 12.16 3.59
C ILE A 160 -14.48 10.97 3.64
N LEU A 161 -13.19 11.27 3.57
CA LEU A 161 -12.07 10.33 3.62
C LEU A 161 -11.59 9.95 5.04
N ALA A 162 -12.18 10.51 6.11
CA ALA A 162 -11.64 10.36 7.47
C ALA A 162 -11.64 8.92 8.01
N ASP A 163 -12.55 8.07 7.53
CA ASP A 163 -12.69 6.67 7.99
C ASP A 163 -12.20 5.66 6.94
N PHE A 164 -11.38 6.09 5.98
CA PHE A 164 -10.79 5.24 4.95
C PHE A 164 -9.33 4.88 5.29
N LYS A 165 -8.89 3.70 4.84
CA LYS A 165 -7.45 3.42 4.70
C LYS A 165 -7.00 3.76 3.29
N PHE A 166 -5.75 4.18 3.16
CA PHE A 166 -5.15 4.63 1.91
C PHE A 166 -3.86 3.88 1.61
N SER A 167 -3.63 3.63 0.33
CA SER A 167 -2.35 3.13 -0.19
C SER A 167 -2.06 3.82 -1.52
N ALA A 168 -1.09 4.74 -1.58
CA ALA A 168 -0.69 5.37 -2.84
C ALA A 168 -0.08 4.34 -3.80
N LEU A 169 -0.48 4.40 -5.07
CA LEU A 169 -0.13 3.41 -6.10
C LEU A 169 0.68 4.01 -7.26
N CYS A 170 0.20 5.12 -7.83
CA CYS A 170 0.87 5.83 -8.94
C CYS A 170 0.46 7.31 -8.95
N LYS A 171 1.17 8.12 -9.73
CA LYS A 171 0.86 9.54 -9.92
C LYS A 171 0.63 9.86 -11.39
N TYR A 172 -0.15 10.90 -11.65
CA TYR A 172 -0.19 11.53 -12.95
C TYR A 172 1.08 12.37 -13.14
N GLY A 173 1.81 12.19 -14.25
CA GLY A 173 3.13 12.81 -14.43
C GLY A 173 3.11 14.35 -14.37
N SER A 174 2.03 14.97 -14.87
CA SER A 174 1.93 16.42 -15.06
C SER A 174 1.06 17.16 -14.03
N SER A 175 0.55 16.47 -13.00
CA SER A 175 -0.26 17.10 -11.95
C SER A 175 -0.04 16.46 -10.58
N ASP A 176 -0.67 17.02 -9.55
CA ASP A 176 -0.72 16.46 -8.20
C ASP A 176 -1.82 15.40 -8.01
N ASP A 177 -2.31 14.81 -9.11
CA ASP A 177 -3.27 13.70 -9.08
C ASP A 177 -2.55 12.39 -8.73
N ILE A 178 -2.94 11.78 -7.62
CA ILE A 178 -2.39 10.51 -7.15
C ILE A 178 -3.50 9.47 -7.13
N LEU A 179 -3.23 8.27 -7.64
CA LEU A 179 -4.12 7.11 -7.49
C LEU A 179 -3.84 6.44 -6.15
N PHE A 180 -4.88 6.31 -5.33
CA PHE A 180 -4.87 5.57 -4.08
C PHE A 180 -5.75 4.34 -4.18
N GLY A 181 -5.26 3.21 -3.65
CA GLY A 181 -6.12 2.15 -3.14
C GLY A 181 -6.81 2.63 -1.86
N ILE A 182 -8.12 2.41 -1.78
CA ILE A 182 -8.95 2.83 -0.67
C ILE A 182 -9.73 1.67 -0.08
N GLU A 183 -9.88 1.66 1.25
CA GLU A 183 -10.67 0.65 1.95
C GLU A 183 -11.57 1.33 2.99
N LYS A 184 -12.87 1.03 2.95
CA LYS A 184 -13.84 1.38 3.99
C LYS A 184 -14.95 0.34 4.06
N GLN A 185 -15.32 -0.05 5.28
CA GLN A 185 -16.41 -1.01 5.49
C GLN A 185 -17.73 -0.48 4.90
N GLY A 186 -18.37 -1.29 4.07
CA GLY A 186 -19.64 -0.95 3.43
C GLY A 186 -19.52 0.05 2.28
N PHE A 187 -18.32 0.30 1.77
CA PHE A 187 -18.08 1.11 0.57
C PHE A 187 -17.64 0.21 -0.59
N ASP A 188 -18.18 0.45 -1.78
CA ASP A 188 -18.07 -0.43 -2.95
C ASP A 188 -16.96 -0.02 -3.94
N LYS A 189 -16.28 1.10 -3.69
CA LYS A 189 -15.17 1.59 -4.50
C LYS A 189 -13.83 1.22 -3.86
N GLN A 190 -12.90 0.74 -4.68
CA GLN A 190 -11.57 0.29 -4.26
C GLN A 190 -10.46 1.27 -4.58
N LEU A 191 -10.69 2.23 -5.50
CA LEU A 191 -9.70 3.19 -5.94
C LEU A 191 -10.24 4.62 -5.87
N ALA A 192 -9.33 5.58 -5.66
CA ALA A 192 -9.62 6.99 -5.79
C ALA A 192 -8.43 7.73 -6.42
N VAL A 193 -8.73 8.58 -7.40
CA VAL A 193 -7.79 9.64 -7.81
C VAL A 193 -8.04 10.84 -6.91
N ILE A 194 -7.00 11.28 -6.21
CA ILE A 194 -7.06 12.40 -5.27
C ILE A 194 -6.03 13.43 -5.70
N HIS A 195 -6.50 14.66 -5.92
CA HIS A 195 -5.64 15.80 -6.21
C HIS A 195 -5.10 16.41 -4.92
N LEU A 196 -3.83 16.17 -4.60
CA LEU A 196 -3.19 16.73 -3.40
C LEU A 196 -2.90 18.22 -3.62
N THR A 197 -3.07 19.02 -2.58
CA THR A 197 -2.91 20.49 -2.62
C THR A 197 -1.59 20.98 -2.04
N TRP A 198 -0.92 20.16 -1.22
CA TRP A 198 0.38 20.45 -0.60
C TRP A 198 0.39 21.69 0.30
N LYS A 199 -0.78 22.14 0.78
CA LYS A 199 -0.85 23.34 1.63
C LYS A 199 -0.37 23.09 3.05
N GLY A 200 -0.11 21.82 3.44
CA GLY A 200 0.37 21.45 4.76
C GLY A 200 -0.61 21.76 5.89
N LYS A 201 -1.90 21.97 5.59
CA LYS A 201 -2.95 22.27 6.55
C LYS A 201 -4.24 21.53 6.18
N PRO A 202 -5.14 21.27 7.14
CA PRO A 202 -6.42 20.65 6.84
C PRO A 202 -7.22 21.51 5.85
N GLU A 203 -7.78 20.87 4.84
CA GLU A 203 -8.62 21.49 3.82
C GLU A 203 -10.11 21.41 4.21
N LEU A 204 -10.95 22.19 3.51
CA LEU A 204 -12.41 22.24 3.73
C LEU A 204 -13.09 20.96 3.21
N GLU A 205 -14.36 20.71 3.58
CA GLU A 205 -15.11 19.46 3.32
C GLU A 205 -15.06 18.92 1.87
N ASN A 206 -14.83 19.77 0.86
CA ASN A 206 -14.81 19.40 -0.57
C ASN A 206 -13.39 19.27 -1.17
N PHE A 207 -12.34 19.40 -0.35
CA PHE A 207 -10.95 19.27 -0.77
C PHE A 207 -10.20 18.31 0.14
N PRO A 208 -9.29 17.46 -0.40
CA PRO A 208 -8.86 17.38 -1.79
C PRO A 208 -9.95 16.92 -2.77
N LYS A 209 -9.79 17.23 -4.08
CA LYS A 209 -10.73 16.79 -5.11
C LYS A 209 -10.58 15.28 -5.30
N ILE A 210 -11.68 14.55 -5.26
CA ILE A 210 -11.68 13.08 -5.27
C ILE A 210 -12.57 12.57 -6.41
N ILE A 211 -12.08 11.57 -7.14
CA ILE A 211 -12.86 10.79 -8.10
C ILE A 211 -12.68 9.31 -7.75
N PHE A 212 -13.79 8.63 -7.45
CA PHE A 212 -13.80 7.24 -7.04
C PHE A 212 -13.97 6.29 -8.23
N TYR A 213 -13.31 5.14 -8.16
CA TYR A 213 -13.42 4.04 -9.12
C TYR A 213 -13.65 2.72 -8.39
N LYS A 214 -14.46 1.87 -8.99
CA LYS A 214 -14.87 0.58 -8.47
C LYS A 214 -13.67 -0.33 -8.29
N ASP A 215 -12.87 -0.44 -9.33
CA ASP A 215 -11.75 -1.36 -9.46
C ASP A 215 -10.71 -0.81 -10.45
N LEU A 216 -9.64 -1.56 -10.67
CA LEU A 216 -8.55 -1.19 -11.57
C LEU A 216 -9.02 -1.07 -13.03
N ASP A 217 -9.97 -1.89 -13.46
CA ASP A 217 -10.46 -1.86 -14.84
C ASP A 217 -11.29 -0.60 -15.10
N GLU A 218 -12.17 -0.21 -14.17
CA GLU A 218 -12.94 1.04 -14.27
C GLU A 218 -11.99 2.26 -14.31
N PHE A 219 -10.96 2.29 -13.48
CA PHE A 219 -9.93 3.34 -13.54
C PHE A 219 -9.22 3.38 -14.89
N LYS A 220 -8.78 2.22 -15.40
CA LYS A 220 -8.06 2.16 -16.68
C LYS A 220 -8.92 2.70 -17.82
N TYR A 221 -10.17 2.25 -17.90
CA TYR A 221 -11.07 2.60 -18.99
C TYR A 221 -11.55 4.06 -18.93
N LEU A 222 -11.86 4.57 -17.73
CA LEU A 222 -12.46 5.91 -17.58
C LEU A 222 -11.43 7.04 -17.41
N ARG A 223 -10.20 6.73 -16.98
CA ARG A 223 -9.18 7.74 -16.71
C ARG A 223 -7.88 7.47 -17.46
N MET A 224 -7.24 6.33 -17.22
CA MET A 224 -5.88 6.08 -17.72
C MET A 224 -5.79 6.08 -19.26
N TYR A 225 -6.66 5.34 -19.95
CA TYR A 225 -6.64 5.28 -21.42
C TYR A 225 -7.03 6.61 -22.08
N PRO A 226 -8.08 7.32 -21.63
CA PRO A 226 -8.35 8.67 -22.11
C PRO A 226 -7.17 9.63 -21.93
N ASP A 227 -6.53 9.63 -20.74
CA ASP A 227 -5.39 10.50 -20.45
C ASP A 227 -4.19 10.20 -21.37
N LYS A 228 -3.94 8.91 -21.64
CA LYS A 228 -2.89 8.49 -22.59
C LYS A 228 -3.15 9.03 -23.99
N VAL A 229 -4.38 8.87 -24.46
CA VAL A 229 -4.78 9.35 -25.79
C VAL A 229 -4.55 10.87 -25.86
N GLU A 230 -4.97 11.61 -24.85
CA GLU A 230 -4.75 13.07 -24.78
C GLU A 230 -3.26 13.44 -24.74
N TRP A 231 -2.42 12.67 -24.04
CA TRP A 231 -0.98 12.90 -23.97
C TRP A 231 -0.23 12.66 -25.30
N GLU A 232 -0.72 11.73 -26.11
CA GLU A 232 -0.11 11.39 -27.41
C GLU A 232 -0.48 12.35 -28.56
N TYR A 233 -1.46 13.25 -28.34
CA TYR A 233 -1.92 14.25 -29.33
C TYR A 233 -1.36 15.66 -29.06
#